data_AF-A0A4S0IYT3-F1
#
_entry.id   AF-A0A4S0IYT3-F1
#
_cell.length_a   1.000
_cell.length_b   1.000
_cell.length_c   1.000
_cell.angle_alpha   90.00
_cell.angle_beta   90.00
_cell.angle_gamma   90.00
#
_symmetry.space_group_name_H-M   'P 1'
#
loop_
_entity.id
_entity.type
_entity.pdbx_description
1 polymer ?
#
loop_
_entity_poly.entity_id
_entity_poly.type
_entity_poly.pdbx_seq_one_letter_code
_entity_poly.pdbx_strand_id
1 'polypeptide(L)' 'AEPIFRRYGGRPHWGKMHSLKAADLKKLYPRWDDAIAVRRDIDPHNRFVSPYIADLFGIDQ' A
#
# COMPACT_ATOMS: atom_id res chain seq x y z
N ALA A 1 10.72 -8.15 -14.87
CA ALA A 1 10.67 -9.20 -13.82
C ALA A 1 9.41 -9.11 -12.96
N GLU A 2 8.97 -7.91 -12.53
CA GLU A 2 7.76 -7.72 -11.72
C GLU A 2 6.50 -8.48 -12.21
N PRO A 3 6.17 -8.54 -13.53
CA PRO A 3 5.02 -9.32 -14.00
C PRO A 3 5.12 -10.83 -13.71
N ILE A 4 6.34 -11.39 -13.75
CA ILE A 4 6.58 -12.80 -13.45
C ILE A 4 6.28 -13.06 -11.98
N PHE A 5 6.81 -12.25 -11.06
CA PHE A 5 6.57 -12.41 -9.64
C PHE A 5 5.09 -12.25 -9.28
N ARG A 6 4.39 -11.29 -9.89
CA ARG A 6 2.95 -11.11 -9.68
C ARG A 6 2.13 -12.33 -10.06
N ARG A 7 2.47 -13.00 -11.16
CA ARG A 7 1.77 -14.23 -11.61
C ARG A 7 1.80 -15.35 -10.56
N TYR A 8 2.81 -15.36 -9.70
CA TYR A 8 2.98 -16.34 -8.63
C TYR A 8 2.65 -15.79 -7.23
N GLY A 9 1.91 -14.68 -7.14
CA GLY A 9 1.53 -14.08 -5.85
C GLY A 9 2.65 -13.35 -5.11
N GLY A 10 3.75 -13.03 -5.82
CA GLY A 10 4.86 -12.27 -5.28
C GLY A 10 4.42 -10.87 -4.83
N ARG A 11 4.95 -10.43 -3.69
CA ARG A 11 4.70 -9.10 -3.11
C ARG A 11 5.87 -8.18 -3.38
N PRO A 12 5.64 -6.89 -3.69
CA PRO A 12 6.73 -5.95 -3.82
C PRO A 12 7.42 -5.73 -2.48
N HIS A 13 8.69 -5.41 -2.54
CA HIS A 13 9.42 -4.92 -1.38
C HIS A 13 9.11 -3.44 -1.18
N TRP A 14 8.59 -3.04 -0.02
CA TRP A 14 8.18 -1.66 0.26
C TRP A 14 9.28 -0.62 0.07
N GLY A 15 10.54 -0.97 0.38
CA GLY A 15 11.70 -0.11 0.19
C GLY A 15 12.29 -0.06 -1.23
N LYS A 16 11.61 -0.61 -2.25
CA LYS A 16 12.05 -0.58 -3.65
C LYS A 16 10.93 -0.08 -4.56
N MET A 17 11.31 0.57 -5.66
CA MET A 17 10.34 1.02 -6.66
C MET A 17 9.61 -0.15 -7.30
N HIS A 18 8.29 -0.03 -7.40
CA HIS A 18 7.39 -1.00 -8.01
C HIS A 18 6.17 -0.28 -8.60
N SER A 19 5.41 -0.95 -9.46
CA SER A 19 4.29 -0.30 -10.17
C SER A 19 2.91 -0.51 -9.52
N LEU A 20 2.83 -1.25 -8.41
CA LEU A 20 1.57 -1.53 -7.72
C LEU A 20 0.98 -0.27 -7.07
N LYS A 21 -0.34 -0.17 -7.12
CA LYS A 21 -1.15 0.87 -6.44
C LYS A 21 -1.98 0.27 -5.31
N ALA A 22 -2.67 1.12 -4.55
CA ALA A 22 -3.49 0.70 -3.40
C ALA A 22 -4.45 -0.46 -3.72
N ALA A 23 -5.14 -0.41 -4.87
CA ALA A 23 -6.07 -1.47 -5.28
C ALA A 23 -5.39 -2.82 -5.55
N ASP A 24 -4.14 -2.82 -6.04
CA ASP A 24 -3.36 -4.04 -6.23
C ASP A 24 -2.88 -4.58 -4.88
N LEU A 25 -2.37 -3.70 -4.02
CA LEU A 25 -1.85 -4.06 -2.71
C LEU A 25 -2.95 -4.60 -1.79
N LYS A 26 -4.16 -4.02 -1.83
CA LYS A 26 -5.32 -4.53 -1.11
C LYS A 26 -5.65 -5.99 -1.44
N LYS A 27 -5.47 -6.40 -2.70
CA LYS A 27 -5.67 -7.81 -3.11
C LYS A 27 -4.57 -8.74 -2.58
N LEU A 28 -3.35 -8.24 -2.40
CA LEU A 28 -2.19 -9.02 -1.95
C LEU A 28 -2.10 -9.18 -0.43
N TYR A 29 -2.68 -8.25 0.32
CA TYR A 29 -2.63 -8.19 1.78
C TYR A 29 -4.03 -8.38 2.38
N PRO A 30 -4.41 -9.59 2.86
CA PRO A 30 -5.77 -9.87 3.32
C PRO A 30 -6.25 -8.99 4.48
N ARG A 31 -5.32 -8.47 5.29
CA ARG A 31 -5.59 -7.55 6.41
C ARG A 31 -5.31 -6.09 6.06
N TRP A 32 -5.43 -5.73 4.79
CA TRP A 32 -5.20 -4.37 4.31
C TRP A 32 -6.05 -3.35 5.05
N ASP A 33 -7.36 -3.59 5.13
CA ASP A 33 -8.28 -2.64 5.75
C ASP A 33 -8.01 -2.46 7.25
N ASP A 34 -7.65 -3.53 7.97
CA ASP A 34 -7.21 -3.45 9.37
C ASP A 34 -5.98 -2.53 9.53
N ALA A 35 -4.99 -2.69 8.65
CA ALA A 35 -3.76 -1.89 8.71
C ALA A 35 -4.02 -0.40 8.42
N ILE A 36 -4.88 -0.11 7.44
CA ILE A 36 -5.29 1.27 7.13
C ILE A 36 -6.10 1.88 8.28
N ALA A 37 -6.95 1.08 8.95
CA ALA A 37 -7.71 1.52 10.12
C ALA A 37 -6.79 1.88 11.29
N VAL A 38 -5.84 1.01 11.66
CA VAL A 38 -4.84 1.30 12.71
C VAL A 38 -4.02 2.54 12.37
N ARG A 39 -3.58 2.69 11.12
CA ARG A 39 -2.87 3.89 10.67
C ARG A 39 -3.70 5.15 10.86
N ARG A 40 -5.00 5.11 10.55
CA ARG A 40 -5.90 6.28 10.71
C ARG A 40 -6.21 6.60 12.16
N ASP A 41 -6.24 5.60 13.04
CA ASP A 41 -6.42 5.79 14.48
C ASP A 41 -5.21 6.50 15.11
N ILE A 42 -4.00 6.09 14.73
CA ILE A 42 -2.75 6.63 15.29
C ILE A 42 -2.35 7.98 14.64
N ASP A 43 -2.65 8.17 13.36
CA ASP A 43 -2.34 9.39 12.59
C ASP A 43 -3.59 9.96 11.89
N PRO A 44 -4.55 10.51 12.66
CA PRO A 44 -5.84 10.98 12.13
C PRO A 44 -5.72 12.17 11.19
N HIS A 45 -4.63 12.93 11.30
CA HIS A 45 -4.36 14.13 10.49
C HIS A 45 -3.33 13.88 9.38
N ASN A 46 -2.97 12.62 9.12
CA ASN A 46 -2.07 12.24 8.03
C ASN A 46 -0.69 12.92 8.09
N ARG A 47 -0.17 13.22 9.29
CA ARG A 47 1.12 13.90 9.49
C ARG A 47 2.30 13.11 8.90
N PHE A 48 2.20 11.79 8.84
CA PHE A 48 3.25 10.91 8.31
C PHE A 48 2.98 10.43 6.87
N VAL A 49 1.91 10.92 6.23
CA VAL A 49 1.54 10.51 4.87
C VAL A 49 2.14 11.49 3.87
N SER A 50 3.20 11.06 3.19
CA SER A 50 3.73 11.78 2.02
C SER A 50 2.85 11.52 0.78
N PRO A 51 2.98 12.33 -0.30
CA PRO A 51 2.24 12.08 -1.54
C PRO A 51 2.45 10.67 -2.12
N TYR A 52 3.66 10.12 -1.96
CA TYR A 52 3.95 8.74 -2.35
C TYR A 52 3.15 7.73 -1.53
N ILE A 53 3.12 7.89 -0.20
CA ILE A 53 2.35 7.03 0.69
C ILE A 53 0.84 7.19 0.45
N ALA A 54 0.37 8.40 0.13
CA ALA A 54 -1.02 8.68 -0.19
C ALA A 54 -1.47 7.87 -1.41
N ASP A 55 -0.71 7.90 -2.51
CA ASP A 55 -0.98 7.09 -3.71
C ASP A 55 -0.89 5.57 -3.44
N LEU A 56 0.09 5.16 -2.63
CA LEU A 56 0.31 3.76 -2.27
C LEU A 56 -0.83 3.19 -1.41
N PHE A 57 -1.41 4.00 -0.52
CA PHE A 57 -2.48 3.61 0.39
C PHE A 57 -3.89 4.00 -0.08
N GLY A 58 -4.00 4.79 -1.16
CA GLY A 58 -5.28 5.26 -1.69
C GLY A 58 -5.94 6.28 -0.77
N ILE A 59 -5.13 7.19 -0.21
CA ILE A 59 -5.60 8.27 0.66
C ILE A 59 -5.71 9.53 -0.19
N ASP A 60 -6.93 10.07 -0.30
CA ASP A 60 -7.14 11.39 -0.89
C ASP A 60 -6.54 12.46 0.05
N GLN A 61 -5.75 13.37 -0.52
CA GLN A 61 -5.13 14.50 0.17
C GLN A 61 -6.00 15.75 0.06
#